data_AF-A0A1I4V7N2-F1
#
_entry.id   AF-A0A1I4V7N2-F1
#
_cell.length_a   1.000
_cell.length_b   1.000
_cell.length_c   1.000
_cell.angle_alpha   90.00
_cell.angle_beta   90.00
_cell.angle_gamma   90.00
#
_symmetry.space_group_name_H-M   'P 1'
#
loop_
_entity.id
_entity.type
_entity.pdbx_description
1 polymer ?
#
loop_
_entity_poly.entity_id
_entity_poly.type
_entity_poly.pdbx_seq_one_letter_code
_entity_poly.pdbx_strand_id
1 'polypeptide(L)'
;MTRKESALQANKASWIDPIAKKKSLKQGRERAYKENRQTIGASFKPETIKRIAEAKFIKANNLLAIHLIEKDIAPTKYKGWMKRLQTPLQYASPERLCNAIDRFISLIEKEESKSLDKQTVRQLVERATAEKPAPAYLKQLRERVRLNNEFNALTNQEKQEAMKRIENKAENKRGH
;
A
#
# COMPACT_ATOMS: atom_id res chain seq x y z
N MET A 1 -44.08 28.14 8.41
CA MET A 1 -43.07 27.47 9.27
C MET A 1 -41.72 27.55 8.60
N THR A 2 -40.74 28.13 9.28
CA THR A 2 -39.36 28.19 8.78
C THR A 2 -38.63 26.87 9.02
N ARG A 3 -37.57 26.60 8.25
CA ARG A 3 -36.74 25.39 8.37
C ARG A 3 -36.15 25.23 9.79
N LYS A 4 -35.87 26.37 10.46
CA LYS A 4 -35.42 26.43 11.86
C LYS A 4 -36.50 25.98 12.84
N GLU A 5 -37.73 26.45 12.69
CA GLU A 5 -38.86 26.08 13.55
C GLU A 5 -39.20 24.59 13.44
N SER A 6 -39.21 24.06 12.21
CA SER A 6 -39.45 22.63 11.96
C SER A 6 -38.38 21.74 12.61
N ALA A 7 -37.09 22.13 12.52
CA ALA A 7 -36.00 21.40 13.15
C ALA A 7 -36.07 21.46 14.68
N LEU A 8 -36.48 22.59 15.26
CA LEU A 8 -36.58 22.79 16.70
C LEU A 8 -37.76 22.00 17.28
N GLN A 9 -38.88 21.92 16.55
CA GLN A 9 -40.05 21.12 16.93
C GLN A 9 -39.79 19.61 16.81
N ALA A 10 -39.08 19.17 15.75
CA ALA A 10 -38.62 17.78 15.61
C ALA A 10 -37.59 17.39 16.68
N ASN A 11 -36.74 18.34 17.11
CA ASN A 11 -35.87 18.13 18.26
C ASN A 11 -36.67 18.02 19.56
N LYS A 12 -37.62 18.91 19.87
CA LYS A 12 -38.47 18.77 21.07
C LYS A 12 -39.25 17.46 21.11
N ALA A 13 -39.89 17.08 20.00
CA ALA A 13 -40.63 15.82 19.88
C ALA A 13 -39.76 14.58 20.15
N SER A 14 -38.46 14.70 19.91
CA SER A 14 -37.55 13.58 20.08
C SER A 14 -36.99 13.33 21.47
N TRP A 15 -37.19 14.29 22.37
CA TRP A 15 -36.90 14.11 23.79
C TRP A 15 -38.04 13.36 24.48
N ILE A 16 -39.22 13.33 23.85
CA ILE A 16 -40.43 12.67 24.36
C ILE A 16 -40.39 11.16 24.06
N ASP A 17 -39.83 10.74 22.92
CA ASP A 17 -39.57 9.34 22.62
C ASP A 17 -38.22 9.13 21.91
N PRO A 18 -37.15 8.85 22.70
CA PRO A 18 -35.81 8.58 22.18
C PRO A 18 -35.73 7.35 21.27
N ILE A 19 -36.60 6.35 21.50
CA ILE A 19 -36.63 5.11 20.73
C ILE A 19 -37.18 5.39 19.33
N ALA A 20 -38.27 6.16 19.23
CA ALA A 20 -38.83 6.59 17.96
C ALA A 20 -37.85 7.44 17.14
N LYS A 21 -37.10 8.37 17.78
CA LYS A 21 -36.04 9.12 17.07
C LYS A 21 -34.92 8.21 16.59
N LYS A 22 -34.45 7.28 17.42
CA LYS A 22 -33.39 6.35 17.03
C LYS A 22 -33.82 5.50 15.83
N LYS A 23 -35.08 5.06 15.80
CA LYS A 23 -35.69 4.33 14.68
C LYS A 23 -35.83 5.20 13.42
N SER A 24 -36.30 6.44 13.55
CA SER A 24 -36.41 7.41 12.45
C SER A 24 -35.05 7.77 11.83
N LEU A 25 -34.03 8.03 12.65
CA LEU A 25 -32.67 8.29 12.18
C LEU A 25 -32.07 7.08 11.47
N LYS A 26 -32.32 5.86 11.97
CA LYS A 26 -31.88 4.63 11.30
C LYS A 26 -32.56 4.47 9.94
N GLN A 27 -33.87 4.69 9.86
CA GLN A 27 -34.63 4.64 8.61
C GLN A 27 -34.19 5.72 7.61
N GLY A 28 -33.92 6.95 8.09
CA GLY A 28 -33.40 8.03 7.26
C GLY A 28 -32.02 7.72 6.68
N ARG A 29 -31.12 7.12 7.48
CA ARG A 29 -29.83 6.61 7.00
C ARG A 29 -30.01 5.50 5.97
N GLU A 30 -30.86 4.51 6.25
CA GLU A 30 -31.13 3.41 5.31
C GLU A 30 -31.74 3.89 3.99
N ARG A 31 -32.63 4.89 4.02
CA ARG A 31 -33.16 5.53 2.80
C ARG A 31 -32.06 6.25 2.03
N ALA A 32 -31.28 7.10 2.68
CA ALA A 32 -30.18 7.81 2.05
C ALA A 32 -29.14 6.84 1.46
N TYR A 33 -28.85 5.73 2.15
CA TYR A 33 -27.99 4.67 1.62
C TYR A 33 -28.60 3.97 0.42
N LYS A 34 -29.90 3.64 0.43
CA LYS A 34 -30.59 3.01 -0.71
C LYS A 34 -30.66 3.93 -1.93
N GLU A 35 -31.02 5.20 -1.74
CA GLU A 35 -31.06 6.20 -2.82
C GLU A 35 -29.67 6.44 -3.43
N ASN A 36 -28.63 6.59 -2.60
CA ASN A 36 -27.25 6.76 -3.10
C ASN A 36 -26.72 5.48 -3.80
N ARG A 37 -27.14 4.29 -3.36
CA ARG A 37 -26.75 3.02 -3.99
C ARG A 37 -27.42 2.83 -5.36
N GLN A 38 -28.67 3.28 -5.52
CA GLN A 38 -29.41 3.23 -6.78
C GLN A 38 -28.92 4.26 -7.81
N THR A 39 -28.37 5.39 -7.38
CA THR A 39 -27.91 6.47 -8.27
C THR A 39 -26.41 6.44 -8.59
N ILE A 40 -25.56 5.96 -7.67
CA ILE A 40 -24.08 6.10 -7.78
C ILE A 40 -23.34 4.77 -7.50
N GLY A 41 -24.01 3.73 -6.96
CA GLY A 41 -23.35 2.46 -6.61
C GLY A 41 -22.43 2.50 -5.39
N ALA A 42 -22.18 3.68 -4.80
CA ALA A 42 -21.38 3.87 -3.59
C ALA A 42 -21.88 5.06 -2.75
N SER A 43 -21.65 5.03 -1.43
CA SER A 43 -22.09 6.05 -0.45
C SER A 43 -21.43 7.44 -0.62
N PHE A 44 -20.49 7.60 -1.56
CA PHE A 44 -19.72 8.82 -1.80
C PHE A 44 -19.62 9.10 -3.30
N LYS A 45 -19.57 10.39 -3.69
CA LYS A 45 -19.27 10.79 -5.07
C LYS A 45 -17.89 10.26 -5.51
N PRO A 46 -17.67 9.89 -6.78
CA PRO A 46 -16.38 9.37 -7.26
C PRO A 46 -15.19 10.29 -6.93
N GLU A 47 -15.36 11.60 -7.06
CA GLU A 47 -14.36 12.62 -6.68
C GLU A 47 -14.00 12.56 -5.19
N THR A 48 -14.99 12.31 -4.34
CA THR A 48 -14.78 12.20 -2.88
C THR A 48 -14.03 10.91 -2.55
N ILE A 49 -14.31 9.82 -3.26
CA ILE A 49 -13.58 8.55 -3.12
C ILE A 49 -12.12 8.73 -3.52
N LYS A 50 -11.85 9.43 -4.64
CA LYS A 50 -10.49 9.76 -5.10
C LYS A 50 -9.74 10.58 -4.05
N ARG A 51 -10.34 11.66 -3.53
CA ARG A 51 -9.75 12.49 -2.45
C ARG A 51 -9.47 11.69 -1.17
N ILE A 52 -10.37 10.80 -0.75
CA ILE A 52 -10.16 9.95 0.42
C ILE A 52 -8.99 8.99 0.20
N ALA A 53 -8.88 8.41 -1.00
CA ALA A 53 -7.77 7.53 -1.36
C ALA A 53 -6.43 8.28 -1.38
N GLU A 54 -6.37 9.44 -2.04
CA GLU A 54 -5.19 10.31 -2.07
C GLU A 54 -4.75 10.72 -0.66
N ALA A 55 -5.68 11.20 0.18
CA ALA A 55 -5.39 11.59 1.56
C ALA A 55 -4.82 10.43 2.40
N LYS A 56 -5.28 9.20 2.16
CA LYS A 56 -4.74 8.00 2.81
C LYS A 56 -3.29 7.72 2.39
N PHE A 57 -2.97 7.87 1.10
CA PHE A 57 -1.63 7.62 0.59
C PHE A 57 -0.65 8.76 0.95
N ILE A 58 -1.11 10.01 0.99
CA ILE A 58 -0.35 11.16 1.50
C ILE A 58 0.08 10.91 2.96
N LYS A 59 -0.87 10.51 3.83
CA LYS A 59 -0.55 10.17 5.24
C LYS A 59 0.48 9.06 5.39
N ALA A 60 0.50 8.11 4.44
CA ALA A 60 1.43 7.00 4.43
C ALA A 60 2.76 7.33 3.71
N ASN A 61 2.96 8.58 3.28
CA ASN A 61 4.05 9.03 2.41
C ASN A 61 4.26 8.15 1.16
N ASN A 62 3.17 7.61 0.61
CA ASN A 62 3.21 6.75 -0.56
C ASN A 62 3.00 7.58 -1.83
N LEU A 63 4.04 8.32 -2.22
CA LEU A 63 4.01 9.23 -3.37
C LEU A 63 3.78 8.50 -4.71
N LEU A 64 4.28 7.26 -4.81
CA LEU A 64 4.05 6.42 -5.99
C LEU A 64 2.57 6.07 -6.17
N ALA A 65 1.85 5.75 -5.09
CA ALA A 65 0.42 5.47 -5.16
C ALA A 65 -0.39 6.69 -5.62
N ILE A 66 -0.01 7.90 -5.20
CA ILE A 66 -0.63 9.14 -5.66
C ILE A 66 -0.41 9.30 -7.17
N HIS A 67 0.81 9.10 -7.63
CA HIS A 67 1.13 9.17 -9.06
C HIS A 67 0.34 8.15 -9.91
N LEU A 68 0.13 6.93 -9.39
CA LEU A 68 -0.72 5.95 -10.06
C LEU A 68 -2.19 6.43 -10.16
N ILE A 69 -2.73 7.04 -9.11
CA ILE A 69 -4.09 7.62 -9.11
C ILE A 69 -4.21 8.74 -10.16
N GLU A 70 -3.18 9.60 -10.29
CA GLU A 70 -3.14 10.65 -11.31
C GLU A 70 -3.14 10.10 -12.73
N LYS A 71 -2.53 8.92 -12.94
CA LYS A 71 -2.51 8.20 -14.22
C LYS A 71 -3.72 7.28 -14.42
N ASP A 72 -4.76 7.41 -13.60
CA ASP A 72 -5.96 6.54 -13.60
C ASP A 72 -5.62 5.04 -13.49
N ILE A 73 -4.62 4.69 -12.68
CA ILE A 73 -4.22 3.31 -12.36
C ILE A 73 -4.61 3.02 -10.91
N ALA A 74 -5.29 1.90 -10.68
CA ALA A 74 -5.72 1.50 -9.35
C ALA A 74 -4.51 1.06 -8.49
N PRO A 75 -4.08 1.81 -7.45
CA PRO A 75 -2.88 1.48 -6.68
C PRO A 75 -3.04 0.20 -5.84
N THR A 76 -4.28 -0.19 -5.55
CA THR A 76 -4.59 -1.37 -4.74
C THR A 76 -4.04 -2.66 -5.35
N LYS A 77 -4.07 -2.79 -6.68
CA LYS A 77 -3.50 -3.93 -7.42
C LYS A 77 -1.99 -4.08 -7.17
N TYR A 78 -1.31 -2.95 -7.04
CA TYR A 78 0.15 -2.88 -6.95
C TYR A 78 0.68 -2.63 -5.54
N LYS A 79 -0.15 -2.76 -4.51
CA LYS A 79 0.20 -2.48 -3.10
C LYS A 79 1.49 -3.18 -2.66
N GLY A 80 1.69 -4.44 -3.04
CA GLY A 80 2.88 -5.22 -2.69
C GLY A 80 4.16 -4.74 -3.38
N TRP A 81 4.04 -4.20 -4.60
CA TRP A 81 5.16 -3.59 -5.33
C TRP A 81 5.54 -2.25 -4.73
N MET A 82 4.56 -1.36 -4.55
CA MET A 82 4.80 -0.03 -3.96
C MET A 82 5.41 -0.13 -2.56
N LYS A 83 4.89 -1.04 -1.72
CA LYS A 83 5.46 -1.30 -0.38
C LYS A 83 6.94 -1.69 -0.49
N ARG A 84 7.29 -2.61 -1.39
CA ARG A 84 8.69 -3.06 -1.56
C ARG A 84 9.60 -1.96 -2.06
N LEU A 85 9.18 -1.20 -3.07
CA LEU A 85 9.94 -0.08 -3.64
C LEU A 85 10.20 1.02 -2.61
N GLN A 86 9.20 1.35 -1.79
CA GLN A 86 9.30 2.40 -0.77
C GLN A 86 9.80 1.90 0.60
N THR A 87 10.17 0.63 0.73
CA THR A 87 10.78 0.14 1.97
C THR A 87 12.27 0.55 1.98
N PRO A 88 12.71 1.36 2.96
CA PRO A 88 14.11 1.77 3.04
C PRO A 88 15.03 0.56 3.18
N LEU A 89 16.18 0.59 2.51
CA LEU A 89 17.23 -0.44 2.57
C LEU A 89 16.80 -1.84 2.11
N GLN A 90 15.59 -1.99 1.55
CA GLN A 90 15.12 -3.26 1.00
C GLN A 90 15.98 -3.75 -0.17
N TYR A 91 16.53 -2.81 -0.93
CA TYR A 91 17.46 -3.09 -2.02
C TYR A 91 18.87 -2.70 -1.57
N ALA A 92 19.75 -3.70 -1.51
CA ALA A 92 21.12 -3.54 -1.05
C ALA A 92 21.98 -2.61 -1.93
N SER A 93 21.60 -2.44 -3.20
CA SER A 93 22.28 -1.54 -4.14
C SER A 93 21.28 -0.69 -4.94
N PRO A 94 21.68 0.54 -5.36
CA PRO A 94 20.89 1.38 -6.24
C PRO A 94 20.51 0.70 -7.56
N GLU A 95 21.40 -0.13 -8.10
CA GLU A 95 21.16 -0.91 -9.33
C GLU A 95 20.00 -1.90 -9.16
N ARG A 96 19.94 -2.61 -8.02
CA ARG A 96 18.83 -3.52 -7.72
C ARG A 96 17.51 -2.78 -7.57
N LEU A 97 17.54 -1.57 -7.02
CA LEU A 97 16.35 -0.70 -6.97
C LEU A 97 15.92 -0.27 -8.38
N CYS A 98 16.84 0.19 -9.22
CA CYS A 98 16.55 0.52 -10.62
C CYS A 98 15.94 -0.65 -11.39
N ASN A 99 16.51 -1.85 -11.24
CA ASN A 99 15.96 -3.06 -11.87
C ASN A 99 14.56 -3.42 -11.35
N ALA A 100 14.28 -3.18 -10.06
CA ALA A 100 12.95 -3.38 -9.49
C ALA A 100 11.94 -2.36 -10.01
N ILE A 101 12.37 -1.11 -10.22
CA ILE A 101 11.58 -0.06 -10.85
C ILE A 101 11.27 -0.45 -12.30
N ASP A 102 12.25 -0.92 -13.07
CA ASP A 102 12.04 -1.38 -14.45
C ASP A 102 10.99 -2.48 -14.53
N ARG A 103 11.12 -3.50 -13.68
CA ARG A 103 10.13 -4.60 -13.60
C ARG A 103 8.74 -4.09 -13.23
N PHE A 104 8.66 -3.10 -12.34
CA PHE A 104 7.39 -2.50 -11.96
C PHE A 104 6.76 -1.73 -13.13
N ILE A 105 7.54 -0.94 -13.87
CA ILE A 105 7.06 -0.19 -15.04
C ILE A 105 6.60 -1.16 -16.14
N SER A 106 7.40 -2.18 -16.46
CA SER A 106 7.03 -3.20 -17.45
C SER A 106 5.75 -3.96 -17.05
N LEU A 107 5.53 -4.18 -15.75
CA LEU A 107 4.30 -4.80 -15.25
C LEU A 107 3.08 -3.89 -15.53
N ILE A 108 3.20 -2.59 -15.23
CA ILE A 108 2.13 -1.62 -15.47
C ILE A 108 1.84 -1.48 -16.97
N GLU A 109 2.88 -1.42 -17.80
CA GLU A 109 2.74 -1.36 -19.25
C GLU A 109 2.02 -2.59 -19.80
N LYS A 110 2.33 -3.78 -19.28
CA LYS A 110 1.69 -5.04 -19.69
C LYS A 110 0.24 -5.15 -19.24
N GLU A 111 -0.08 -4.74 -18.01
CA GLU A 111 -1.41 -4.95 -17.41
C GLU A 111 -2.40 -3.82 -17.66
N GLU A 112 -1.93 -2.58 -17.76
CA GLU A 112 -2.77 -1.38 -17.85
C GLU A 112 -2.56 -0.61 -19.17
N SER A 113 -1.64 -1.06 -20.04
CA SER A 113 -1.28 -0.40 -21.31
C SER A 113 -0.88 1.07 -21.15
N LYS A 114 -0.27 1.41 -20.00
CA LYS A 114 0.17 2.76 -19.64
C LYS A 114 1.67 2.78 -19.40
N SER A 115 2.34 3.79 -19.93
CA SER A 115 3.76 4.02 -19.69
C SER A 115 3.95 4.94 -18.49
N LEU A 116 4.92 4.58 -17.64
CA LEU A 116 5.39 5.40 -16.53
C LEU A 116 6.84 5.79 -16.82
N ASP A 117 7.16 7.06 -16.61
CA ASP A 117 8.54 7.52 -16.75
C ASP A 117 9.42 7.02 -15.60
N LYS A 118 10.55 6.38 -15.97
CA LYS A 118 11.48 5.78 -15.02
C LYS A 118 12.11 6.81 -14.10
N GLN A 119 12.48 7.99 -14.61
CA GLN A 119 13.09 9.03 -13.79
C GLN A 119 12.10 9.55 -12.75
N THR A 120 10.85 9.78 -13.16
CA THR A 120 9.76 10.20 -12.28
C THR A 120 9.51 9.16 -11.18
N VAL A 121 9.35 7.88 -11.53
CA VAL A 121 9.13 6.81 -10.54
C VAL A 121 10.28 6.72 -9.55
N ARG A 122 11.53 6.83 -10.03
CA ARG A 122 12.72 6.82 -9.18
C ARG A 122 12.72 7.98 -8.19
N GLN A 123 12.47 9.20 -8.64
CA GLN A 123 12.41 10.38 -7.77
C GLN A 123 11.32 10.26 -6.70
N LEU A 124 10.14 9.74 -7.06
CA LEU A 124 9.04 9.52 -6.11
C LEU A 124 9.41 8.50 -5.02
N VAL A 125 10.13 7.43 -5.39
CA VAL A 125 10.60 6.41 -4.46
C VAL A 125 11.72 6.95 -3.55
N GLU A 126 12.67 7.69 -4.11
CA GLU A 126 13.75 8.32 -3.34
C GLU A 126 13.20 9.36 -2.35
N ARG A 127 12.22 10.18 -2.78
CA ARG A 127 11.59 11.16 -1.89
C ARG A 127 10.77 10.51 -0.77
N ALA A 128 9.99 9.47 -1.10
CA ALA A 128 9.20 8.73 -0.12
C ALA A 128 10.08 8.01 0.93
N THR A 129 11.30 7.60 0.55
CA THR A 129 12.25 6.94 1.46
C THR A 129 13.13 7.93 2.24
N ALA A 130 13.36 9.14 1.70
CA ALA A 130 14.13 10.20 2.35
C ALA A 130 13.35 10.92 3.47
N GLU A 131 12.04 11.12 3.30
CA GLU A 131 11.16 11.71 4.31
C GLU A 131 10.82 10.68 5.42
N LYS A 132 11.80 10.53 6.33
CA LYS A 132 11.79 9.92 7.68
C LYS A 132 10.79 8.78 7.94
N PRO A 133 11.29 7.53 8.01
CA PRO A 133 10.88 6.64 9.08
C PRO A 133 11.47 7.15 10.41
N ALA A 134 10.74 6.96 11.52
CA ALA A 134 11.25 7.31 12.85
C ALA A 134 12.65 6.68 13.08
N PRO A 135 13.60 7.37 13.75
CA PRO A 135 14.96 6.88 13.95
C PRO A 135 15.03 5.45 14.53
N ALA A 136 14.06 5.10 15.39
CA ALA A 136 13.91 3.76 15.95
C ALA A 136 13.55 2.70 14.88
N TYR A 137 12.68 3.02 13.94
CA TYR A 137 12.29 2.12 12.85
C TYR A 137 13.43 1.94 11.83
N LEU A 138 14.21 3.00 11.56
CA LEU A 138 15.44 2.88 10.76
C LEU A 138 16.48 1.99 11.44
N LYS A 139 16.65 2.09 12.77
CA LYS A 139 17.54 1.22 13.54
C LYS A 139 17.10 -0.24 13.46
N GLN A 140 15.81 -0.52 13.63
CA GLN A 140 15.24 -1.87 13.49
C GLN A 140 15.37 -2.43 12.06
N LEU A 141 15.16 -1.60 11.04
CA LEU A 141 15.36 -1.99 9.64
C LEU A 141 16.82 -2.33 9.34
N ARG A 142 17.76 -1.49 9.79
CA ARG A 142 19.19 -1.75 9.66
C ARG A 142 19.59 -3.05 10.33
N GLU A 143 19.08 -3.31 11.54
CA GLU A 143 19.35 -4.57 12.25
C GLU A 143 18.76 -5.77 11.51
N ARG A 144 17.53 -5.66 10.98
CA ARG A 144 16.95 -6.71 10.12
C ARG A 144 17.78 -6.98 8.87
N VAL A 145 18.27 -5.93 8.21
CA VAL A 145 19.13 -6.08 7.02
C VAL A 145 20.43 -6.77 7.41
N ARG A 146 21.05 -6.38 8.53
CA ARG A 146 22.26 -7.02 9.07
C ARG A 146 22.04 -8.51 9.33
N LEU A 147 21.00 -8.86 10.08
CA LEU A 147 20.65 -10.26 10.39
C LEU A 147 20.35 -11.07 9.12
N ASN A 148 19.68 -10.48 8.14
CA ASN A 148 19.40 -11.16 6.88
C ASN A 148 20.67 -11.42 6.05
N ASN A 149 21.63 -10.50 6.08
CA ASN A 149 22.92 -10.70 5.43
C ASN A 149 23.75 -11.78 6.13
N GLU A 150 23.78 -11.78 7.47
CA GLU A 150 24.41 -12.83 8.28
C GLU A 150 23.79 -14.20 7.99
N PHE A 151 22.46 -14.28 7.97
CA PHE A 151 21.74 -15.51 7.62
C PHE A 151 22.08 -16.01 6.22
N ASN A 152 22.04 -15.14 5.21
CA ASN A 152 22.38 -15.51 3.84
C ASN A 152 23.84 -15.97 3.70
N ALA A 153 24.77 -15.35 4.44
CA ALA A 153 26.17 -15.77 4.45
C ALA A 153 26.32 -17.18 5.03
N LEU A 154 25.69 -17.45 6.17
CA LEU A 154 25.67 -18.79 6.78
C LEU A 154 25.03 -19.83 5.85
N THR A 155 23.90 -19.49 5.23
CA THR A 155 23.19 -20.41 4.32
C THR A 155 24.03 -20.74 3.09
N ASN A 156 24.78 -19.76 2.55
CA ASN A 156 25.68 -19.99 1.42
C ASN A 156 26.90 -20.81 1.82
N GLN A 157 27.45 -20.60 3.02
CA GLN A 157 28.54 -21.41 3.55
C GLN A 157 28.11 -22.87 3.72
N GLU A 158 26.95 -23.13 4.33
CA GLU A 158 26.39 -24.47 4.48
C GLU A 158 26.16 -25.15 3.12
N LYS A 159 25.67 -24.41 2.12
CA LYS A 159 25.53 -24.93 0.74
C LYS A 159 26.87 -25.32 0.13
N GLN A 160 27.90 -24.49 0.29
CA GLN A 160 29.24 -24.79 -0.22
C GLN A 160 29.86 -26.01 0.47
N GLU A 161 29.69 -26.14 1.78
CA GLU A 161 30.15 -27.31 2.54
C GLU A 161 29.40 -28.59 2.13
N ALA A 162 28.08 -28.50 1.92
CA ALA A 162 27.29 -29.63 1.43
C ALA A 162 27.74 -30.08 0.02
N MET A 163 28.00 -29.12 -0.88
CA MET A 163 28.53 -29.43 -2.23
C MET A 163 29.90 -30.09 -2.17
N LYS A 164 30.83 -29.58 -1.37
CA LYS A 164 32.17 -30.21 -1.17
C LYS A 164 32.06 -31.64 -0.62
N ARG A 165 31.13 -31.90 0.31
CA ARG A 165 30.88 -33.26 0.83
C ARG A 165 30.32 -34.21 -0.24
N ILE A 166 29.53 -33.70 -1.18
CA ILE A 166 29.01 -34.48 -2.31
C ILE A 166 30.13 -34.79 -3.30
N GLU A 167 30.96 -33.81 -3.65
CA GLU A 167 32.12 -33.97 -4.54
C GLU A 167 33.12 -34.99 -3.98
N ASN A 168 33.52 -34.86 -2.71
CA ASN A 168 34.42 -35.82 -2.06
C ASN A 168 33.84 -37.25 -2.02
N LYS A 169 32.52 -37.41 -1.86
CA LYS A 169 31.85 -38.72 -1.93
C LYS A 169 31.83 -39.29 -3.35
N ALA A 170 31.76 -38.43 -4.37
CA ALA A 170 31.78 -38.85 -5.76
C ALA A 170 33.19 -39.27 -6.21
N GLU A 171 34.22 -38.56 -5.77
CA GLU A 171 35.64 -38.91 -6.04
C GLU A 171 36.03 -40.23 -5.38
N ASN A 172 35.67 -40.44 -4.11
CA ASN A 172 35.94 -41.70 -3.41
C ASN A 172 35.21 -42.92 -4.02
N LYS A 173 34.14 -42.72 -4.79
CA LYS A 173 33.44 -43.79 -5.52
C LYS A 173 34.01 -44.08 -6.90
N ARG A 174 34.82 -43.17 -7.46
CA ARG A 174 35.47 -43.33 -8.78
C ARG A 174 36.91 -43.85 -8.68
N GLY A 175 37.51 -43.80 -7.49
CA GLY A 175 38.85 -44.32 -7.21
C GLY A 175 38.91 -45.80 -6.81
N HIS A 176 37.80 -46.54 -6.92
CA HIS A 176 37.72 -48.00 -6.73
C HIS A 176 37.41 -48.70 -8.05
#